data_AF-A0AAD5UDY4-F1
#
_entry.id   AF-A0AAD5UDY4-F1
#
_cell.length_a   1.000
_cell.length_b   1.000
_cell.length_c   1.000
_cell.angle_alpha   90.00
_cell.angle_beta   90.00
_cell.angle_gamma   90.00
#
_symmetry.space_group_name_H-M   'P 1'
#
loop_
_entity.id
_entity.type
_entity.pdbx_description
1 polymer ?
#
loop_
_entity_poly.entity_id
_entity_poly.type
_entity_poly.pdbx_seq_one_letter_code
_entity_poly.pdbx_strand_id
1 'polypeptide(L)'
;MGTYAPMQFWIENHNLTIIEVDGVSVQPYDVECVLLGAAQRYSVVVQTLDSTDYNYQIHVDFNEDMFGNNFPANYSKSVISTLQYDPAAPMFNYTGPVPAFTLDETQL
;
A
#
# COMPACT_ATOMS: atom_id res chain seq x y z
N MET A 1 -8.89 -0.61 13.57
CA MET A 1 -9.09 -1.59 12.48
C MET A 1 -8.11 -2.73 12.70
N GLY A 2 -8.45 -3.97 12.37
CA GLY A 2 -7.54 -5.10 12.58
C GLY A 2 -7.77 -6.20 11.55
N THR A 3 -6.67 -6.71 11.00
CA THR A 3 -6.63 -7.88 10.13
C THR A 3 -5.77 -8.94 10.82
N TYR A 4 -6.08 -10.22 10.61
CA TYR A 4 -5.29 -11.30 11.21
C TYR A 4 -3.90 -11.38 10.58
N ALA A 5 -3.82 -11.36 9.25
CA ALA A 5 -2.56 -11.28 8.52
C ALA A 5 -2.15 -9.81 8.32
N PRO A 6 -0.84 -9.49 8.38
CA PRO A 6 -0.29 -8.25 7.90
C PRO A 6 -0.73 -7.97 6.46
N MET A 7 -0.92 -6.70 6.15
CA MET A 7 -1.30 -6.26 4.82
C MET A 7 -0.23 -5.35 4.24
N GLN A 8 0.02 -5.49 2.96
CA GLN A 8 0.86 -4.61 2.19
C GLN A 8 -0.01 -3.54 1.53
N PHE A 9 0.22 -2.27 1.85
CA PHE A 9 -0.47 -1.13 1.25
C PHE A 9 0.47 -0.36 0.33
N TRP A 10 0.03 -0.13 -0.91
CA TRP A 10 0.77 0.67 -1.88
C TRP A 10 -0.16 1.24 -2.96
N ILE A 11 0.34 2.22 -3.70
CA ILE A 11 -0.40 2.89 -4.78
C ILE A 11 0.47 2.87 -6.03
N GLU A 12 -0.08 2.46 -7.16
CA GLU A 12 0.66 2.39 -8.41
C GLU A 12 1.23 3.75 -8.78
N ASN A 13 2.53 3.80 -9.10
CA ASN A 13 3.23 5.01 -9.56
C ASN A 13 3.21 6.18 -8.55
N HIS A 14 3.05 5.89 -7.25
CA HIS A 14 3.10 6.89 -6.18
C HIS A 14 4.02 6.45 -5.05
N ASN A 15 4.79 7.39 -4.51
CA ASN A 15 5.49 7.20 -3.25
C ASN A 15 4.58 7.58 -2.08
N LEU A 16 4.82 6.93 -0.94
CA LEU A 16 4.19 7.19 0.34
C LEU A 16 5.24 7.82 1.26
N THR A 17 5.04 9.07 1.67
CA THR A 17 5.92 9.72 2.63
C THR A 17 5.40 9.45 4.04
N ILE A 18 6.10 8.65 4.84
CA ILE A 18 5.70 8.37 6.22
C ILE A 18 6.06 9.57 7.10
N ILE A 19 5.11 10.01 7.93
CA ILE A 19 5.29 11.15 8.86
C ILE A 19 5.00 10.79 10.32
N GLU A 20 4.35 9.66 10.57
CA GLU A 20 3.99 9.18 11.90
C GLU A 20 3.88 7.65 11.90
N VAL A 21 4.37 7.03 12.97
CA VAL A 21 4.23 5.60 13.24
C VAL A 21 3.61 5.41 14.63
N ASP A 22 2.46 4.73 14.69
CA ASP A 22 1.71 4.43 15.91
C ASP A 22 1.39 5.64 16.83
N GLY A 23 1.27 6.84 16.26
CA GLY A 23 1.02 8.09 16.99
C GLY A 23 2.29 8.85 17.39
N VAL A 24 3.46 8.36 17.00
CA VAL A 24 4.76 9.02 17.20
C VAL A 24 5.20 9.65 15.89
N SER A 25 5.41 10.97 15.88
CA SER A 25 5.93 11.66 14.70
C SER A 25 7.38 11.27 14.44
N VAL A 26 7.70 11.03 13.17
CA VAL A 26 9.03 10.62 12.71
C VAL A 26 9.58 11.64 11.70
N GLN A 27 10.88 11.58 11.41
CA GLN A 27 11.41 12.35 10.29
C GLN A 27 10.79 11.83 8.98
N PRO A 28 10.31 12.68 8.07
CA PRO A 28 9.70 12.21 6.84
C PRO A 28 10.66 11.41 5.96
N TYR A 29 10.22 10.25 5.48
CA TYR A 29 10.94 9.46 4.48
C TYR A 29 9.96 8.76 3.55
N ASP A 30 10.43 8.52 2.32
CA ASP A 30 9.61 7.94 1.26
C ASP A 30 9.78 6.43 1.19
N VAL A 31 8.65 5.75 1.00
CA VAL A 31 8.59 4.32 0.71
C VAL A 31 7.60 4.09 -0.44
N GLU A 32 7.81 3.02 -1.21
CA GLU A 32 6.85 2.61 -2.24
C GLU A 32 5.69 1.80 -1.65
N CYS A 33 5.85 1.29 -0.43
CA CYS A 33 4.94 0.35 0.20
C CYS A 33 5.06 0.38 1.74
N VAL A 34 3.93 0.21 2.42
CA VAL A 34 3.85 0.03 3.88
C VAL A 34 3.31 -1.36 4.22
N LEU A 35 4.02 -2.10 5.07
CA LEU A 35 3.49 -3.31 5.71
C LEU A 35 2.78 -2.91 7.00
N LEU A 36 1.51 -3.26 7.12
CA LEU A 36 0.67 -2.94 8.26
C LEU A 36 0.32 -4.22 9.03
N GLY A 37 0.89 -4.35 10.23
CA GLY A 37 0.50 -5.38 11.18
C GLY A 37 -0.85 -5.09 11.85
N ALA A 38 -1.40 -6.10 12.54
CA ALA A 38 -2.62 -5.92 13.32
C ALA A 38 -2.43 -4.80 14.36
N ALA A 39 -3.40 -3.88 14.41
CA ALA A 39 -3.43 -2.72 15.32
C ALA A 39 -2.35 -1.63 15.11
N GLN A 40 -1.40 -1.80 14.19
CA GLN A 40 -0.47 -0.72 13.81
C GLN A 40 -1.19 0.39 13.03
N ARG A 41 -0.64 1.61 13.05
CA ARG A 41 -1.09 2.76 12.26
C ARG A 41 0.11 3.51 11.71
N TYR A 42 0.00 3.93 10.44
CA TYR A 42 0.93 4.82 9.78
C TYR A 42 0.17 6.03 9.28
N SER A 43 0.72 7.22 9.48
CA SER A 43 0.26 8.41 8.76
C SER A 43 1.21 8.65 7.59
N VAL A 44 0.63 8.71 6.39
CA VAL A 44 1.38 8.91 5.14
C VAL A 44 0.85 10.13 4.40
N VAL A 45 1.76 10.85 3.75
CA VAL A 45 1.44 11.85 2.74
C VAL A 45 1.60 11.22 1.37
N VAL A 46 0.58 11.38 0.54
CA VAL A 46 0.61 10.98 -0.87
C VAL A 46 0.58 12.24 -1.71
N GLN A 47 1.66 12.51 -2.40
CA GLN A 47 1.73 13.62 -3.36
C GLN A 47 1.13 13.13 -4.69
N THR A 48 0.10 13.82 -5.18
CA THR A 48 -0.47 13.52 -6.49
C THR A 48 0.46 13.96 -7.61
N LEU A 49 0.39 13.26 -8.73
CA LEU A 49 1.15 13.54 -9.95
C LEU A 49 0.61 14.78 -10.68
N ASP A 50 1.45 15.43 -11.48
CA ASP A 50 1.08 16.64 -12.22
C ASP A 50 0.14 16.37 -13.41
N SER A 51 0.10 15.14 -13.91
CA SER A 51 -0.75 14.72 -15.03
C SER A 51 -2.00 14.00 -14.56
N THR A 52 -3.12 14.23 -15.26
CA THR A 52 -4.39 13.52 -15.09
C THR A 52 -4.67 12.53 -16.22
N ASP A 53 -3.66 12.14 -17.00
CA ASP A 53 -3.81 11.25 -18.16
C ASP A 53 -4.26 9.83 -17.76
N TYR A 54 -4.07 9.45 -16.50
CA TYR A 54 -4.37 8.12 -15.98
C TYR A 54 -4.98 8.14 -14.58
N ASN A 55 -5.76 7.10 -14.29
CA ASN A 55 -6.18 6.72 -12.94
C ASN A 55 -5.30 5.56 -12.43
N TYR A 56 -5.14 5.42 -11.12
CA TYR A 56 -4.18 4.47 -10.53
C TYR A 56 -4.87 3.51 -9.58
N GLN A 57 -4.34 2.28 -9.43
CA GLN A 57 -4.87 1.35 -8.44
C GLN A 57 -4.21 1.53 -7.07
N ILE A 58 -5.01 1.40 -6.03
CA ILE A 58 -4.60 1.27 -4.65
C ILE A 58 -4.68 -0.21 -4.31
N HIS A 59 -3.58 -0.77 -3.83
CA HIS A 59 -3.46 -2.20 -3.53
C HIS A 59 -3.38 -2.42 -2.02
N VAL A 60 -4.11 -3.43 -1.56
CA VAL A 60 -4.01 -4.00 -0.21
C VAL A 60 -3.85 -5.50 -0.36
N ASP A 61 -2.62 -5.98 -0.28
CA ASP A 61 -2.28 -7.40 -0.44
C ASP A 61 -2.10 -8.07 0.92
N PHE A 62 -2.72 -9.22 1.14
CA PHE A 62 -2.56 -9.93 2.41
C PHE A 62 -1.31 -10.81 2.40
N ASN A 63 -0.60 -10.87 3.53
CA ASN A 63 0.45 -11.87 3.71
C ASN A 63 -0.17 -13.27 3.79
N GLU A 64 -0.04 -14.03 2.70
CA GLU A 64 -0.66 -15.35 2.55
C GLU A 64 -0.04 -16.42 3.47
N ASP A 65 1.23 -16.28 3.84
CA ASP A 65 1.94 -17.26 4.67
C ASP A 65 1.27 -17.44 6.04
N MET A 66 0.56 -16.43 6.53
CA MET A 66 -0.16 -16.47 7.79
C MET A 66 -1.43 -17.34 7.76
N PHE A 67 -1.94 -17.68 6.58
CA PHE A 67 -3.13 -18.52 6.41
C PHE A 67 -2.81 -20.01 6.21
N GLY A 68 -1.53 -20.38 6.23
CA GLY A 68 -1.07 -21.76 6.06
C GLY A 68 -1.29 -22.32 4.65
N ASN A 69 -0.96 -23.60 4.46
CA ASN A 69 -0.89 -24.23 3.13
C ASN A 69 -2.24 -24.50 2.42
N ASN A 70 -3.37 -24.09 3.02
CA ASN A 70 -4.72 -24.40 2.54
C ASN A 70 -5.56 -23.14 2.29
N PHE A 71 -4.96 -22.07 1.76
CA PHE A 71 -5.73 -20.90 1.34
C PHE A 71 -6.69 -21.28 0.21
N PRO A 72 -8.02 -21.12 0.37
CA PRO A 72 -8.97 -21.52 -0.66
C PRO A 72 -8.73 -20.74 -1.96
N ALA A 73 -8.68 -21.45 -3.09
CA ALA A 73 -8.39 -20.83 -4.39
C ALA A 73 -9.44 -19.79 -4.83
N ASN A 74 -10.64 -19.82 -4.25
CA ASN A 74 -11.74 -18.92 -4.55
C ASN A 74 -11.75 -17.64 -3.68
N TYR A 75 -10.70 -17.40 -2.88
CA TYR A 75 -10.60 -16.23 -2.03
C TYR A 75 -9.66 -15.21 -2.68
N SER A 76 -10.07 -13.95 -2.70
CA SER A 76 -9.20 -12.85 -3.12
C SER A 76 -8.09 -12.66 -2.09
N LYS A 77 -6.84 -12.63 -2.58
CA LYS A 77 -5.64 -12.40 -1.76
C LYS A 77 -5.26 -10.92 -1.66
N SER A 78 -6.00 -10.09 -2.40
CA SER A 78 -5.83 -8.65 -2.42
C SER A 78 -7.17 -7.94 -2.52
N VAL A 79 -7.20 -6.71 -2.05
CA VAL A 79 -8.28 -5.75 -2.28
C VAL A 79 -7.69 -4.62 -3.11
N ILE A 80 -8.33 -4.35 -4.25
CA ILE A 80 -7.91 -3.30 -5.17
C ILE A 80 -8.98 -2.21 -5.15
N SER A 81 -8.54 -0.97 -5.02
CA SER A 81 -9.37 0.23 -5.14
C SER A 81 -8.77 1.18 -6.17
N THR A 82 -9.46 2.29 -6.46
CA THR A 82 -9.05 3.24 -7.50
C THR A 82 -8.76 4.61 -6.90
N LEU A 83 -7.59 5.15 -7.21
CA LEU A 83 -7.25 6.56 -7.08
C LEU A 83 -7.57 7.27 -8.39
N GLN A 84 -8.69 7.98 -8.41
CA GLN A 84 -9.20 8.64 -9.62
C GLN A 84 -8.71 10.09 -9.70
N TYR A 85 -8.02 10.41 -10.79
CA TYR A 85 -7.63 11.76 -11.20
C TYR A 85 -8.68 12.39 -12.12
N ASP A 86 -9.14 11.64 -13.13
CA ASP A 86 -10.14 12.08 -14.11
C ASP A 86 -11.10 10.91 -14.45
N PRO A 87 -12.44 11.08 -14.32
CA PRO A 87 -13.42 10.05 -14.69
C PRO A 87 -13.34 9.56 -16.14
N ALA A 88 -12.78 10.35 -17.07
CA ALA A 88 -12.65 9.99 -18.49
C ALA A 88 -11.31 9.32 -18.81
N ALA A 89 -10.32 9.39 -17.92
CA ALA A 89 -9.00 8.83 -18.13
C ALA A 89 -9.02 7.28 -17.98
N PRO A 90 -8.21 6.56 -18.78
CA PRO A 90 -8.02 5.13 -18.59
C PRO A 90 -7.26 4.83 -17.29
N MET A 91 -7.33 3.57 -16.85
CA MET A 91 -6.44 3.08 -15.79
C MET A 91 -5.00 2.99 -16.31
N PHE A 92 -4.04 3.33 -15.46
CA PHE A 92 -2.63 3.09 -15.68
C PHE A 92 -2.38 1.58 -15.81
N ASN A 93 -1.58 1.18 -16.80
CA ASN A 93 -1.22 -0.23 -16.99
C ASN A 93 0.07 -0.53 -16.22
N TYR A 94 -0.07 -0.89 -14.96
CA TYR A 94 1.07 -1.24 -14.12
C TYR A 94 1.68 -2.59 -14.55
N THR A 95 2.98 -2.58 -14.85
CA THR A 95 3.73 -3.78 -15.27
C THR A 95 4.93 -4.08 -14.36
N GLY A 96 5.09 -3.30 -13.28
CA GLY A 96 6.16 -3.47 -12.30
C GLY A 96 5.92 -4.68 -11.39
N PRO A 97 6.96 -5.14 -10.66
CA PRO A 97 6.76 -6.07 -9.57
C PRO A 97 6.07 -5.38 -8.40
N VAL A 98 5.26 -6.11 -7.63
CA VAL A 98 4.74 -5.61 -6.34
C VAL A 98 5.91 -5.05 -5.51
N PRO A 99 5.84 -3.80 -5.02
CA PRO A 99 6.96 -3.20 -4.32
C PRO A 99 7.41 -4.03 -3.13
N ALA A 100 8.73 -4.15 -2.94
CA ALA A 100 9.25 -4.82 -1.75
C ALA A 100 9.04 -3.93 -0.52
N PHE A 101 8.74 -4.55 0.63
CA PHE A 101 8.77 -3.84 1.90
C PHE A 101 10.21 -3.48 2.26
N THR A 102 10.51 -2.18 2.33
CA THR A 102 11.86 -1.65 2.59
C THR A 102 11.97 -0.82 3.87
N LEU A 103 10.88 -0.73 4.64
CA LEU A 103 10.87 0.02 5.89
C LEU A 103 11.69 -0.73 6.95
N ASP A 104 12.74 -0.07 7.45
CA ASP A 104 13.46 -0.48 8.64
C ASP A 104 12.94 0.30 9.87
N GLU A 105 12.03 -0.32 10.62
CA GLU A 105 11.45 0.26 11.83
C GLU A 105 12.49 0.45 12.97
N THR A 106 13.70 -0.12 12.87
CA THR A 106 14.76 0.04 13.89
C THR A 106 15.51 1.36 13.76
N GLN A 107 15.31 2.08 12.67
CA GLN A 107 15.93 3.38 12.38
C GLN A 107 15.01 4.56 12.72
N LEU A 108 13.87 4.30 13.38
CA LEU A 108 12.88 5.28 13.82
C LEU A 108 13.15 5.83 15.22
#